data_AF-A0A3R6FM47-F1
#
_entry.id   AF-A0A3R6FM47-F1
#
_cell.length_a   1.000
_cell.length_b   1.000
_cell.length_c   1.000
_cell.angle_alpha   90.00
_cell.angle_beta   90.00
_cell.angle_gamma   90.00
#
_symmetry.space_group_name_H-M   'P 1'
#
loop_
_entity.id
_entity.type
_entity.pdbx_description
1 polymer ?
#
loop_
_entity_poly.entity_id
_entity_poly.type
_entity_poly.pdbx_seq_one_letter_code
_entity_poly.pdbx_strand_id
1 'polypeptide(L)' 'MREKFNHLYLDSHERKLLIHSLVELKNQLIQQGRYTDCVDELIFKVINAPTKRMKIEYV' A
#
# COMPACT_ATOMS: atom_id res chain seq x y z
N MET A 1 18.29 -18.24 -8.30
CA MET A 1 16.90 -17.85 -8.60
C MET A 1 16.88 -16.35 -8.76
N ARG A 2 16.51 -15.80 -9.93
CA ARG A 2 16.38 -14.34 -10.09
C ARG A 2 15.09 -13.93 -9.40
N GLU A 3 15.20 -13.32 -8.22
CA GLU A 3 14.09 -12.67 -7.54
C GLU A 3 13.53 -11.61 -8.51
N LYS A 4 12.40 -11.92 -9.14
CA LYS A 4 11.67 -10.95 -9.96
C LYS A 4 11.06 -9.95 -9.00
N PHE A 5 11.82 -8.90 -8.69
CA PHE A 5 11.29 -7.73 -8.00
C PHE A 5 10.18 -7.16 -8.88
N ASN A 6 8.94 -7.45 -8.53
CA ASN A 6 7.76 -6.94 -9.20
C ASN A 6 7.68 -5.46 -8.82
N HIS A 7 8.27 -4.60 -9.66
CA HIS A 7 8.18 -3.15 -9.48
C HIS A 7 6.76 -2.73 -9.82
N LEU A 8 5.91 -2.70 -8.79
CA LEU A 8 4.58 -2.15 -8.87
C LEU A 8 4.72 -0.63 -8.82
N TYR A 9 4.62 0.00 -9.97
CA TYR A 9 4.58 1.44 -10.06
C TYR A 9 3.13 1.88 -9.83
N LEU A 10 2.89 2.61 -8.74
CA LEU A 10 1.58 3.16 -8.40
C LEU A 10 1.64 4.68 -8.59
N ASP A 11 0.65 5.26 -9.26
CA ASP A 11 0.54 6.70 -9.35
C ASP A 11 0.31 7.32 -7.96
N SER A 12 0.63 8.60 -7.81
CA SER A 12 0.37 9.33 -6.55
C SER A 12 -1.09 9.23 -6.13
N HIS A 13 -1.99 9.18 -7.11
CA HIS A 13 -3.43 9.01 -6.89
C HIS A 13 -3.79 7.59 -6.44
N GLU A 14 -3.24 6.57 -7.09
CA GLU A 14 -3.45 5.17 -6.71
C GLU A 14 -2.89 4.87 -5.32
N ARG A 15 -1.73 5.43 -4.98
CA ARG A 15 -1.15 5.31 -3.62
C ARG A 15 -2.10 5.91 -2.59
N LYS A 16 -2.69 7.07 -2.87
CA LYS A 16 -3.66 7.71 -1.98
C LYS A 16 -4.91 6.85 -1.80
N LEU A 17 -5.42 6.27 -2.89
CA LEU A 17 -6.56 5.35 -2.86
C LEU A 17 -6.24 4.09 -2.06
N LEU A 18 -5.08 3.49 -2.27
CA LEU A 18 -4.59 2.30 -1.55
C LEU A 18 -4.48 2.56 -0.05
N ILE A 19 -3.87 3.67 0.35
CA ILE A 19 -3.77 4.09 1.75
C ILE A 19 -5.17 4.32 2.34
N HIS A 20 -6.07 4.98 1.61
CA HIS A 20 -7.44 5.19 2.07
C HIS A 20 -8.17 3.86 2.33
N SER A 21 -8.12 2.92 1.39
CA SER A 21 -8.73 1.60 1.58
C SER A 21 -8.11 0.81 2.73
N LEU A 22 -6.79 0.88 2.91
CA LEU A 22 -6.11 0.24 4.05
C LEU A 22 -6.52 0.88 5.38
N VAL A 23 -6.69 2.20 5.44
CA VAL A 23 -7.16 2.92 6.63
C VAL A 23 -8.61 2.57 6.94
N GLU A 24 -9.48 2.46 5.94
CA GLU A 24 -10.86 2.01 6.12
C GLU A 24 -10.92 0.56 6.66
N LEU A 25 -10.10 -0.34 6.10
CA LEU A 25 -10.00 -1.71 6.59
C LEU A 25 -9.48 -1.76 8.03
N LYS A 26 -8.45 -0.97 8.37
CA LYS A 26 -7.97 -0.80 9.74
C LYS A 26 -9.11 -0.32 10.64
N ASN A 27 -9.88 0.68 10.23
CA ASN A 27 -10.97 1.24 11.02
C ASN A 27 -12.10 0.23 11.27
N GLN A 28 -12.39 -0.66 10.31
CA GLN A 28 -13.31 -1.78 10.48
C GLN A 28 -12.76 -2.82 11.47
N LEU A 29 -11.47 -3.17 11.39
CA LEU A 29 -10.84 -4.13 12.31
C LEU A 29 -10.74 -3.60 13.75
N ILE A 30 -10.47 -2.31 13.92
CA ILE A 30 -10.49 -1.64 15.24
C ILE A 30 -11.90 -1.73 15.85
N GLN A 31 -12.94 -1.47 15.05
CA GLN A 31 -14.34 -1.60 15.51
C GLN A 31 -14.71 -3.04 15.89
N GLN A 32 -14.08 -4.03 15.26
CA GLN A 32 -14.24 -5.45 15.60
C GLN A 32 -13.38 -5.87 16.81
N GLY A 33 -12.56 -4.97 17.37
CA GLY A 33 -11.61 -5.28 18.44
C GLY A 33 -10.53 -6.28 18.02
N ARG A 34 -10.26 -6.39 16.71
CA ARG A 34 -9.30 -7.34 16.13
C ARG A 34 -7.93 -6.69 15.93
N TYR A 35 -6.91 -7.52 15.92
CA TYR A 35 -5.54 -7.09 15.68
C TYR A 35 -5.40 -6.44 14.30
N THR A 36 -4.93 -5.20 14.28
CA THR A 36 -4.64 -4.45 13.03
C THR A 36 -3.18 -4.53 12.63
N ASP A 37 -2.38 -5.35 13.32
CA ASP A 37 -0.92 -5.46 13.14
C ASP A 37 -0.54 -5.75 11.68
N CYS A 38 -1.22 -6.71 11.04
CA CYS A 38 -1.04 -7.02 9.63
C CYS A 38 -1.35 -5.83 8.71
N VAL A 39 -2.35 -5.00 9.05
CA VAL A 39 -2.75 -3.84 8.25
C VAL A 39 -1.80 -2.67 8.49
N ASP A 40 -1.35 -2.45 9.73
CA ASP A 40 -0.32 -1.46 10.04
C ASP A 40 1.01 -1.79 9.34
N GLU A 41 1.43 -3.06 9.31
CA GLU A 41 2.64 -3.46 8.58
C GLU A 41 2.51 -3.21 7.07
N LEU A 42 1.34 -3.50 6.49
CA LEU A 42 1.04 -3.21 5.08
C LEU A 42 1.07 -1.70 4.80
N ILE A 43 0.43 -0.88 5.65
CA ILE A 43 0.45 0.58 5.53
C ILE A 43 1.89 1.08 5.64
N PHE A 44 2.67 0.59 6.60
CA PHE A 44 4.06 0.99 6.80
C PHE A 44 4.92 0.64 5.58
N LYS A 45 4.79 -0.57 5.02
CA LYS A 45 5.47 -0.95 3.77
C LYS A 45 5.09 -0.03 2.61
N VAL A 46 3.82 0.33 2.46
CA VAL A 46 3.35 1.21 1.37
C VAL A 46 3.79 2.67 1.55
N ILE A 47 3.84 3.18 2.79
CA ILE A 47 4.30 4.55 3.10
C ILE A 47 5.82 4.67 3.00
N ASN A 48 6.54 3.63 3.44
CA ASN A 48 8.01 3.62 3.44
C ASN A 48 8.58 3.21 2.07
N ALA A 49 7.78 2.56 1.21
CA ALA A 49 8.18 2.27 -0.16
C ALA A 49 8.57 3.57 -0.89
N PRO A 50 9.77 3.64 -1.50
CA PRO A 50 10.24 4.83 -2.18
C PRO A 50 9.36 5.08 -3.41
N THR A 51 8.55 6.14 -3.38
CA THR A 51 7.86 6.62 -4.58
C THR A 51 8.86 7.29 -5.50
N LYS A 52 9.39 6.52 -6.44
CA LYS A 52 10.10 7.08 -7.58
C LYS A 52 9.06 7.77 -8.45
N ARG A 53 9.12 9.10 -8.61
CA ARG A 53 8.31 9.84 -9.58
C ARG A 53 8.71 9.38 -10.99
N MET A 54 8.15 8.26 -11.44
CA MET A 54 8.38 7.67 -12.74
C MET A 54 7.04 7.71 -13.46
N LYS A 55 6.95 8.45 -14.57
CA LYS A 55 5.79 8.41 -15.46
C LYS A 55 5.74 6.99 -16.03
N ILE A 56 4.72 6.21 -15.67
CA ILE A 56 4.49 4.90 -16.27
C ILE A 56 3.54 5.15 -17.43
N GLU A 57 4.01 5.01 -18.67
CA GLU A 57 3.11 4.79 -19.79
C GLU A 57 2.60 3.36 -19.68
N TYR A 58 1.31 3.21 -19.37
CA TYR A 58 0.60 1.97 -19.55
C TYR A 58 0.43 1.79 -21.07
N VAL A 59 1.10 0.79 -21.67
CA VAL A 59 0.89 0.38 -23.07
C VAL A 59 -0.24 -0.64 -23.16
#